data_AF-A0A182ERH0-F1
#
_entry.id   AF-A0A182ERH0-F1
#
_cell.length_a   1.000
_cell.length_b   1.000
_cell.length_c   1.000
_cell.angle_alpha   90.00
_cell.angle_beta   90.00
_cell.angle_gamma   90.00
#
_symmetry.space_group_name_H-M   'P 1'
#
loop_
_entity.id
_entity.type
_entity.pdbx_description
1 polymer ?
#
loop_
_entity_poly.entity_id
_entity_poly.type
_entity_poly.pdbx_seq_one_letter_code
_entity_poly.pdbx_strand_id
1 'polypeptide(L)'
;MTIIVQSEDEFFNYKQLEYSIPFQGYRRWVAFAYMGVNAVGFAANFWVLYTVAPLLFSSTVKVPKSILFYIITLCISDLMIMTGMLFLIIDIVVGTWKFSAVSCVAYLVFEAMNKFVAPVIVVLISRTCYVTVCLDPKSRQIAASLKVSIT
;
A
#
# COMPACT_ATOMS: atom_id res chain seq x y z
N MET A 1 -32.31 -13.40 -27.79
CA MET A 1 -32.41 -11.96 -27.45
C MET A 1 -33.08 -11.76 -26.09
N THR A 2 -34.16 -12.47 -25.78
CA THR A 2 -34.89 -12.44 -24.49
C THR A 2 -34.08 -12.91 -23.27
N ILE A 3 -33.17 -13.87 -23.41
CA ILE A 3 -32.35 -14.39 -22.30
C ILE A 3 -31.33 -13.35 -21.80
N ILE A 4 -30.81 -12.49 -22.69
CA ILE A 4 -29.79 -11.49 -22.35
C ILE A 4 -30.43 -10.34 -21.57
N VAL A 5 -31.61 -9.88 -22.00
CA VAL A 5 -32.38 -8.82 -21.34
C VAL A 5 -32.76 -9.23 -19.91
N GLN A 6 -33.19 -10.47 -19.72
CA GLN A 6 -33.57 -10.96 -18.39
C GLN A 6 -32.37 -11.06 -17.43
N SER A 7 -31.18 -11.34 -17.95
CA SER A 7 -29.94 -11.34 -17.14
C SER A 7 -29.47 -9.93 -16.76
N GLU A 8 -29.67 -8.94 -17.64
CA GLU A 8 -29.35 -7.54 -17.34
C GLU A 8 -30.31 -6.95 -16.30
N ASP A 9 -31.62 -7.25 -16.41
CA ASP A 9 -32.64 -6.78 -15.47
C ASP A 9 -32.47 -7.39 -14.07
N GLU A 10 -32.13 -8.68 -14.00
CA GLU A 10 -31.75 -9.37 -12.75
C GLU A 10 -30.49 -8.74 -12.15
N PHE A 11 -29.43 -8.53 -12.94
CA PHE A 11 -28.18 -7.92 -12.48
C PHE A 11 -28.36 -6.49 -11.99
N PHE A 12 -29.23 -5.72 -12.66
CA PHE A 12 -29.63 -4.38 -12.21
C PHE A 12 -30.42 -4.46 -10.89
N ASN A 13 -31.31 -5.45 -10.74
CA ASN A 13 -32.04 -5.70 -9.51
C ASN A 13 -31.10 -6.06 -8.35
N TYR A 14 -30.13 -6.95 -8.53
CA TYR A 14 -29.16 -7.28 -7.48
C TYR A 14 -28.33 -6.06 -7.07
N LYS A 15 -27.84 -5.28 -8.06
CA LYS A 15 -27.14 -4.02 -7.78
C LYS A 15 -28.02 -3.04 -7.01
N GLN A 16 -29.29 -2.92 -7.39
CA GLN A 16 -30.24 -2.00 -6.77
C GLN A 16 -30.72 -2.47 -5.39
N LEU A 17 -30.85 -3.78 -5.18
CA LEU A 17 -31.15 -4.42 -3.89
C LEU A 17 -29.99 -4.20 -2.93
N GLU A 18 -28.75 -4.49 -3.34
CA GLU A 18 -27.55 -4.25 -2.52
C GLU A 18 -27.35 -2.75 -2.22
N TYR A 19 -27.79 -1.87 -3.13
CA TYR A 19 -27.85 -0.41 -2.90
C TYR A 19 -28.99 0.03 -1.96
N SER A 20 -30.11 -0.72 -1.92
CA SER A 20 -31.32 -0.37 -1.15
C SER A 20 -31.37 -0.98 0.26
N ILE A 21 -30.49 -1.93 0.60
CA ILE A 21 -30.42 -2.46 1.98
C ILE A 21 -29.88 -1.35 2.90
N PRO A 22 -30.55 -1.01 4.01
CA PRO A 22 -30.25 0.16 4.82
C PRO A 22 -29.08 -0.11 5.78
N PHE A 23 -27.91 -0.49 5.26
CA PHE A 23 -26.64 -0.45 5.98
C PHE A 23 -26.06 0.98 6.03
N GLN A 24 -26.92 2.00 6.06
CA GLN A 24 -26.53 3.41 6.00
C GLN A 24 -25.61 3.80 7.17
N GLY A 25 -25.79 3.18 8.34
CA GLY A 25 -24.88 3.29 9.47
C GLY A 25 -23.54 2.59 9.22
N TYR A 26 -23.57 1.32 8.79
CA TYR A 26 -22.37 0.51 8.55
C TYR A 26 -21.47 1.11 7.46
N ARG A 27 -22.04 1.58 6.35
CA ARG A 27 -21.28 2.23 5.26
C ARG A 27 -20.56 3.49 5.75
N ARG A 28 -21.18 4.26 6.65
CA ARG A 28 -20.57 5.43 7.31
C ARG A 28 -19.40 5.04 8.20
N TRP A 29 -19.57 4.02 9.04
CA TRP A 29 -18.49 3.51 9.89
C TRP A 29 -17.30 3.03 9.07
N VAL A 30 -17.56 2.30 7.99
CA VAL A 30 -16.54 1.85 7.04
C VAL A 30 -15.82 3.04 6.39
N ALA A 31 -16.55 4.05 5.93
CA ALA A 31 -15.95 5.26 5.36
C ALA A 31 -15.04 6.00 6.36
N PHE A 32 -15.48 6.16 7.62
CA PHE A 32 -14.66 6.78 8.67
C PHE A 32 -13.43 5.96 9.01
N ALA A 33 -13.54 4.63 9.07
CA ALA A 33 -12.40 3.74 9.28
C ALA A 33 -11.37 3.88 8.15
N TYR A 34 -11.82 3.82 6.89
CA TYR A 34 -10.93 4.03 5.74
C TYR A 34 -10.28 5.41 5.75
N MET A 35 -11.03 6.47 6.08
CA MET A 35 -10.49 7.83 6.18
C MET A 35 -9.41 7.93 7.27
N GLY A 36 -9.66 7.36 8.45
CA GLY A 36 -8.71 7.36 9.57
C GLY A 36 -7.44 6.58 9.24
N VAL A 37 -7.58 5.35 8.72
CA VAL A 37 -6.42 4.52 8.32
C VAL A 37 -5.62 5.19 7.20
N ASN A 38 -6.30 5.80 6.22
CA ASN A 38 -5.61 6.49 5.12
C ASN A 38 -4.84 7.71 5.62
N ALA A 39 -5.39 8.49 6.55
CA ALA A 39 -4.72 9.64 7.14
C ALA A 39 -3.46 9.23 7.94
N VAL A 40 -3.58 8.20 8.78
CA VAL A 40 -2.42 7.65 9.53
C VAL A 40 -1.38 7.09 8.56
N GLY A 41 -1.83 6.39 7.52
CA GLY A 41 -0.97 5.85 6.47
C GLY A 41 -0.18 6.92 5.74
N PHE A 42 -0.81 8.03 5.34
CA PHE A 42 -0.14 9.16 4.72
C PHE A 42 0.92 9.75 5.65
N ALA A 43 0.56 10.05 6.91
CA ALA A 43 1.48 10.63 7.87
C ALA A 43 2.72 9.73 8.10
N ALA A 44 2.51 8.42 8.28
CA ALA A 44 3.59 7.46 8.48
C ALA A 44 4.48 7.33 7.24
N ASN A 45 3.91 7.21 6.04
CA ASN A 45 4.70 7.09 4.81
C ASN A 45 5.49 8.35 4.49
N PHE A 46 4.91 9.54 4.69
CA PHE A 46 5.64 10.80 4.55
C PHE A 46 6.77 10.92 5.59
N TRP A 47 6.54 10.51 6.83
CA TRP A 47 7.57 10.50 7.88
C TRP A 47 8.74 9.58 7.52
N VAL A 48 8.44 8.36 7.06
CA VAL A 48 9.46 7.41 6.60
C VAL A 48 10.22 7.98 5.42
N LEU A 49 9.53 8.52 4.41
CA LEU A 49 10.18 9.13 3.25
C LEU A 49 11.08 10.29 3.66
N TYR A 50 10.62 11.18 4.55
CA TYR A 50 11.41 12.31 5.06
C TYR A 50 12.64 11.87 5.84
N THR A 51 12.56 10.77 6.59
CA THR A 51 13.68 10.22 7.37
C THR A 51 14.68 9.46 6.49
N VAL A 52 14.17 8.70 5.52
CA VAL A 52 14.95 7.75 4.70
C VAL A 52 15.57 8.42 3.47
N ALA A 53 14.90 9.40 2.85
CA ALA A 53 15.43 10.14 1.71
C ALA A 53 16.79 10.82 1.97
N PRO A 54 17.01 11.57 3.06
CA PRO A 54 18.32 12.20 3.32
C PRO A 54 19.42 11.17 3.59
N LEU A 55 19.07 9.98 4.10
CA LEU A 55 20.02 8.88 4.29
C LEU A 55 20.48 8.26 2.96
N LEU A 56 19.74 8.46 1.86
CA LEU A 56 20.13 8.04 0.52
C LEU A 56 21.20 8.96 -0.08
N PHE A 57 21.07 10.26 0.21
CA PHE A 57 21.99 11.30 -0.28
C PHE A 57 23.23 11.47 0.61
N SER A 58 23.13 11.12 1.90
CA SER A 58 24.28 11.15 2.81
C SER A 58 25.18 9.93 2.61
N SER A 59 26.41 10.16 2.14
CA SER A 59 27.39 9.10 1.81
C SER A 59 28.00 8.39 3.04
N THR A 60 27.64 8.81 4.26
CA THR A 60 28.24 8.36 5.54
C THR A 60 27.39 7.28 6.24
N VAL A 61 26.58 6.51 5.51
CA VAL A 61 25.70 5.50 6.11
C VAL A 61 26.18 4.10 5.77
N LYS A 62 26.44 3.29 6.81
CA LYS A 62 26.91 1.89 6.78
C LYS A 62 25.88 0.88 6.21
N VAL A 63 24.71 1.35 5.75
CA VAL A 63 23.61 0.51 5.26
C VAL A 63 23.66 0.46 3.72
N PRO A 64 23.53 -0.71 3.07
CA PRO A 64 23.60 -0.82 1.63
C PRO A 64 22.48 -0.01 0.94
N LYS A 65 22.87 0.86 0.00
CA LYS A 65 21.99 1.80 -0.71
C LYS A 65 20.81 1.12 -1.43
N SER A 66 20.93 -0.16 -1.77
CA SER A 66 19.87 -0.97 -2.38
C SER A 66 18.68 -1.20 -1.44
N ILE A 67 18.91 -1.47 -0.15
CA ILE A 67 17.83 -1.66 0.84
C ILE A 67 17.05 -0.35 1.00
N LEU A 68 17.78 0.76 1.09
CA LEU A 68 17.18 2.07 1.24
C LEU A 68 16.32 2.45 0.03
N PHE A 69 16.78 2.11 -1.18
CA PHE A 69 16.01 2.28 -2.41
C PHE A 69 14.71 1.46 -2.38
N TYR A 70 14.75 0.19 -1.95
CA TYR A 70 13.55 -0.64 -1.82
C TYR A 70 12.53 -0.07 -0.83
N ILE A 71 12.98 0.48 0.30
CA ILE A 71 12.11 1.13 1.29
C ILE A 71 11.44 2.37 0.69
N ILE A 72 12.18 3.20 -0.05
CA ILE A 72 11.62 4.37 -0.73
C ILE A 72 10.59 3.95 -1.79
N THR A 73 10.90 2.94 -2.61
CA THR A 73 9.95 2.42 -3.60
C THR A 73 8.68 1.89 -2.96
N LEU A 74 8.79 1.18 -1.83
CA LEU A 74 7.64 0.71 -1.06
C LEU A 74 6.78 1.89 -0.58
N CYS A 75 7.39 2.91 0.03
CA CYS A 75 6.67 4.10 0.50
C CYS A 75 5.99 4.86 -0.64
N ILE A 76 6.63 4.99 -1.82
CA ILE A 76 6.02 5.65 -2.98
C ILE A 76 4.82 4.85 -3.47
N SER A 77 4.94 3.52 -3.58
CA SER A 77 3.83 2.66 -3.98
C SER A 77 2.65 2.76 -3.01
N ASP A 78 2.93 2.78 -1.70
CA ASP A 78 1.90 2.95 -0.67
C ASP A 78 1.21 4.31 -0.76
N LEU A 79 1.95 5.41 -0.98
CA LEU A 79 1.38 6.73 -1.20
C LEU A 79 0.51 6.79 -2.46
N MET A 80 0.88 6.09 -3.54
CA MET A 80 0.06 5.99 -4.74
C MET A 80 -1.27 5.26 -4.47
N ILE A 81 -1.23 4.13 -3.75
CA ILE A 81 -2.47 3.40 -3.37
C ILE A 81 -3.32 4.22 -2.41
N MET A 82 -2.73 4.89 -1.43
CA MET A 82 -3.45 5.76 -0.49
C MET A 82 -4.14 6.93 -1.20
N THR A 83 -3.53 7.46 -2.26
CA THR A 83 -4.18 8.44 -3.15
C THR A 83 -5.36 7.81 -3.89
N GLY A 84 -5.21 6.58 -4.39
CA GLY A 84 -6.30 5.80 -4.96
C GLY A 84 -7.47 5.54 -4.00
N MET A 85 -7.16 5.28 -2.73
CA MET A 85 -8.15 5.05 -1.66
C MET A 85 -9.05 6.27 -1.44
N LEU A 86 -8.60 7.49 -1.74
CA LEU A 86 -9.45 8.69 -1.64
C LEU A 86 -10.62 8.62 -2.63
N PHE A 87 -10.39 8.13 -3.85
CA PHE A 87 -11.46 7.94 -4.84
C PHE A 87 -12.48 6.90 -4.37
N LEU A 88 -12.01 5.82 -3.74
CA LEU A 88 -12.87 4.80 -3.16
C LEU A 88 -13.67 5.33 -1.95
N ILE A 89 -13.06 6.14 -1.08
CA ILE A 89 -13.78 6.77 0.04
C ILE A 89 -14.91 7.67 -0.47
N ILE A 90 -14.66 8.46 -1.52
CA ILE A 90 -15.68 9.30 -2.16
C ILE A 90 -16.82 8.43 -2.72
N ASP A 91 -16.49 7.31 -3.36
CA ASP A 91 -17.48 6.35 -3.87
C ASP A 91 -18.35 5.76 -2.75
N ILE A 92 -17.74 5.31 -1.64
CA ILE A 92 -18.47 4.79 -0.47
C ILE A 92 -19.42 5.85 0.12
N VAL A 93 -19.00 7.11 0.17
CA VAL A 93 -19.82 8.21 0.72
C VAL A 93 -20.97 8.57 -0.21
N VAL A 94 -20.71 8.71 -1.51
CA VAL A 94 -21.71 9.08 -2.54
C VAL A 94 -22.61 7.89 -2.91
N GLY A 95 -22.17 6.68 -2.63
CA GLY A 95 -22.83 5.42 -2.96
C GLY A 95 -22.64 4.99 -4.41
N THR A 96 -22.27 5.90 -5.32
CA THR A 96 -22.11 5.61 -6.76
C THR A 96 -20.78 6.11 -7.29
N TRP A 97 -20.14 5.30 -8.14
CA TRP A 97 -18.85 5.63 -8.72
C TRP A 97 -19.04 6.74 -9.75
N LYS A 98 -18.67 7.96 -9.38
CA LYS A 98 -18.80 9.15 -10.25
C LYS A 98 -17.61 9.35 -11.19
N PHE A 99 -16.51 8.60 -11.00
CA PHE A 99 -15.34 8.70 -11.87
C PHE A 99 -15.48 7.81 -13.11
N SER A 100 -14.59 7.98 -14.09
CA SER A 100 -14.58 7.14 -15.29
C SER A 100 -14.36 5.65 -14.95
N ALA A 101 -14.91 4.75 -15.77
CA ALA A 101 -14.69 3.30 -15.66
C ALA A 101 -13.19 2.95 -15.72
N VAL A 102 -12.41 3.71 -16.50
CA VAL A 102 -10.96 3.56 -16.60
C VAL A 102 -10.29 3.77 -15.24
N SER A 103 -10.75 4.76 -14.46
CA SER A 103 -10.19 5.04 -13.13
C SER A 103 -10.52 3.93 -12.13
N CYS A 104 -11.71 3.33 -12.23
CA CYS A 104 -12.09 2.18 -11.39
C CYS A 104 -11.20 0.97 -11.68
N VAL A 105 -11.06 0.61 -12.96
CA VAL A 105 -10.22 -0.52 -13.37
C VAL A 105 -8.76 -0.27 -13.00
N ALA A 106 -8.23 0.93 -13.25
CA ALA A 106 -6.87 1.28 -12.88
C ALA A 106 -6.65 1.14 -11.37
N TYR A 107 -7.55 1.67 -10.55
CA TYR A 107 -7.47 1.54 -9.09
C TYR A 107 -7.42 0.07 -8.64
N LEU A 108 -8.33 -0.77 -9.15
CA LEU A 108 -8.37 -2.20 -8.81
C LEU A 108 -7.10 -2.93 -9.22
N VAL A 109 -6.54 -2.60 -10.40
CA VAL A 109 -5.28 -3.18 -10.88
C VAL A 109 -4.11 -2.77 -9.99
N PHE A 110 -3.98 -1.48 -9.66
CA PHE A 110 -2.91 -1.02 -8.78
C PHE A 110 -3.01 -1.62 -7.38
N GLU A 111 -4.22 -1.72 -6.82
CA GLU A 111 -4.48 -2.35 -5.53
C GLU A 111 -4.08 -3.83 -5.51
N ALA A 112 -4.42 -4.56 -6.59
CA ALA A 112 -3.99 -5.93 -6.77
C ALA A 112 -2.45 -6.06 -6.88
N MET A 113 -1.80 -5.19 -7.66
CA MET A 113 -0.33 -5.22 -7.79
C MET A 113 0.36 -4.96 -6.45
N ASN A 114 -0.12 -4.01 -5.65
CA ASN A 114 0.56 -3.64 -4.41
C ASN A 114 0.53 -4.76 -3.34
N LYS A 115 -0.51 -5.62 -3.35
CA LYS A 115 -0.57 -6.84 -2.54
C LYS A 115 0.56 -7.83 -2.84
N PHE A 116 1.10 -7.82 -4.06
CA PHE A 116 2.24 -8.66 -4.45
C PHE A 116 3.58 -7.96 -4.26
N VAL A 117 3.64 -6.64 -4.45
CA VAL A 117 4.88 -5.85 -4.29
C VAL A 117 5.40 -5.88 -2.85
N ALA A 118 4.52 -5.69 -1.86
CA ALA A 118 4.90 -5.67 -0.45
C ALA A 118 5.63 -6.96 0.01
N PRO A 119 5.08 -8.18 -0.16
CA PRO A 119 5.77 -9.41 0.24
C PRO A 119 7.06 -9.65 -0.57
N VAL A 120 7.11 -9.28 -1.85
CA VAL A 120 8.33 -9.39 -2.66
C VAL A 120 9.45 -8.50 -2.11
N ILE A 121 9.15 -7.25 -1.77
CA ILE A 121 10.14 -6.33 -1.17
C ILE A 121 10.63 -6.88 0.17
N VAL A 122 9.75 -7.39 1.03
CA VAL A 122 10.13 -7.98 2.32
C VAL A 122 11.05 -9.19 2.15
N VAL A 123 10.79 -10.05 1.16
CA VAL A 123 11.66 -11.19 0.82
C VAL A 123 13.03 -10.70 0.34
N LEU A 124 13.10 -9.67 -0.50
CA LEU A 124 14.36 -9.09 -0.97
C LEU A 124 15.17 -8.47 0.18
N ILE A 125 14.51 -7.76 1.10
CA ILE A 125 15.15 -7.23 2.31
C ILE A 125 15.69 -8.38 3.16
N SER A 126 14.87 -9.41 3.43
CA SER A 126 15.27 -10.57 4.23
C SER A 126 16.47 -11.30 3.64
N ARG A 127 16.48 -11.50 2.32
CA ARG A 127 17.62 -12.11 1.60
C ARG A 127 18.87 -11.23 1.69
N THR A 128 18.73 -9.92 1.52
CA THR A 128 19.86 -9.00 1.61
C THR A 128 20.46 -9.00 3.01
N CYS A 129 19.63 -8.97 4.05
CA CYS A 129 20.07 -9.09 5.44
C CYS A 129 20.76 -10.43 5.74
N TYR A 130 20.26 -11.53 5.16
CA TYR A 130 20.92 -12.84 5.31
C TYR A 130 22.31 -12.86 4.67
N VAL A 131 22.44 -12.33 3.45
CA VAL A 131 23.74 -12.28 2.76
C VAL A 131 24.73 -11.40 3.52
N THR A 132 24.32 -10.24 4.01
CA THR A 132 25.22 -9.35 4.76
C THR A 132 25.66 -9.97 6.09
N VAL A 133 24.78 -10.60 6.85
CA VAL A 133 25.11 -11.13 8.18
C VAL A 133 25.79 -12.51 8.12
N CYS A 134 25.35 -13.38 7.20
CA CYS A 134 25.79 -14.77 7.16
C CYS A 134 26.92 -15.03 6.16
N LEU A 135 26.99 -14.28 5.05
CA LEU A 135 27.90 -14.56 3.93
C LEU A 135 29.02 -13.52 3.77
N ASP A 136 28.87 -12.29 4.27
CA ASP A 136 29.91 -11.24 4.15
C ASP A 136 30.82 -11.16 5.41
N PRO A 137 32.09 -11.59 5.34
CA PRO A 137 33.01 -11.56 6.48
C PRO A 137 33.40 -10.15 6.93
N LYS A 138 33.42 -9.15 6.03
CA LYS A 138 33.67 -7.74 6.40
C LYS A 138 32.46 -7.15 7.14
N SER A 139 31.25 -7.49 6.71
CA SER A 139 30.02 -7.02 7.36
C SER A 139 29.83 -7.65 8.75
N ARG A 140 30.24 -8.92 8.93
CA ARG A 140 30.33 -9.59 10.25
C ARG A 140 31.20 -8.83 11.24
N GLN A 141 32.37 -8.34 10.82
CA GLN A 141 33.28 -7.60 11.71
C GLN A 141 32.68 -6.24 12.14
N ILE A 142 31.93 -5.59 11.26
CA ILE A 142 31.23 -4.34 11.57
C ILE A 142 30.04 -4.59 12.52
N ALA A 143 29.28 -5.67 12.33
CA ALA A 143 28.20 -6.06 13.22
C ALA A 143 28.70 -6.54 14.60
N ALA A 144 29.81 -7.27 14.64
CA ALA A 144 30.44 -7.72 15.88
C ALA A 144 31.04 -6.55 16.69
N SER A 145 31.68 -5.58 16.03
CA SER A 145 32.21 -4.38 16.71
C SER A 145 31.09 -3.48 17.30
N LEU A 146 29.93 -3.42 16.66
CA LEU A 146 28.73 -2.74 17.18
C LEU A 146 28.22 -3.35 18.50
N LYS A 147 28.29 -4.67 18.65
CA LYS A 147 27.88 -5.37 19.87
C LYS A 147 28.82 -5.09 21.05
N VAL A 148 30.10 -4.82 20.77
CA VAL A 148 31.12 -4.48 21.78
C VAL A 148 31.01 -3.02 22.22
N SER A 149 30.52 -2.10 21.36
CA SER A 149 30.35 -0.68 21.70
C SER A 149 29.07 -0.33 22.47
N ILE A 150 28.14 -1.28 22.64
CA ILE A 150 26.86 -1.08 23.34
C ILE A 150 26.87 -1.77 24.74
N THR A 151 27.92 -2.52 25.06
CA THR A 151 28.18 -3.05 26.41
C THR A 151 29.25 -2.20 27.09
#